data_AF-C5MHP1-F1
#
_entry.id   AF-C5MHP1-F1
#
_cell.length_a   1.000
_cell.length_b   1.000
_cell.length_c   1.000
_cell.angle_alpha   90.00
_cell.angle_beta   90.00
_cell.angle_gamma   90.00
#
_symmetry.space_group_name_H-M   'P 1'
#
loop_
_entity.id
_entity.type
_entity.pdbx_description
1 polymer ?
#
loop_
_entity_poly.entity_id
_entity_poly.type
_entity_poly.pdbx_seq_one_letter_code
_entity_poly.pdbx_strand_id
1 'polypeptide(L)'
;MITTSQDVGAIMNPDEVSEILGLEKFDYQSYLLALLRLVDTIVEYTTTTVINESVGSTGSKSPNYTISIINSQIVSKLQNGFQLLDLKNDALRKRYDSLKYNSQRLNKIVYDLSLRNLIVTKGEVV
;
A
#
# COMPACT_ATOMS: atom_id res chain seq x y z
N MET A 1 -12.12 8.03 -9.38
CA MET A 1 -11.69 7.61 -8.03
C MET A 1 -11.63 8.89 -7.22
N ILE A 2 -12.50 9.04 -6.23
CA ILE A 2 -12.83 10.33 -5.60
C ILE A 2 -11.58 10.82 -4.86
N THR A 3 -10.93 11.87 -5.37
CA THR A 3 -9.77 12.51 -4.75
C THR A 3 -10.25 13.67 -3.89
N THR A 4 -10.86 13.38 -2.75
CA THR A 4 -10.90 14.35 -1.65
C THR A 4 -9.56 14.23 -0.93
N SER A 5 -8.89 15.35 -0.66
CA SER A 5 -7.60 15.38 0.07
C SER A 5 -7.65 14.75 1.48
N GLN A 6 -8.85 14.37 1.94
CA GLN A 6 -9.18 13.80 3.23
C GLN A 6 -9.09 12.26 3.27
N ASP A 7 -9.09 11.58 2.11
CA ASP A 7 -9.18 10.11 2.03
C ASP A 7 -7.83 9.45 1.67
N VAL A 8 -6.72 10.19 1.75
CA VAL A 8 -5.40 9.68 1.35
C VAL A 8 -4.91 8.64 2.34
N GLY A 9 -4.87 7.39 1.89
CA GLY A 9 -4.36 6.26 2.66
C GLY A 9 -5.39 5.56 3.54
N ALA A 10 -6.67 5.94 3.44
CA ALA A 10 -7.77 5.19 4.02
C ALA A 10 -8.03 3.90 3.21
N ILE A 11 -8.27 2.80 3.91
CA ILE A 11 -8.69 1.53 3.31
C ILE A 11 -10.16 1.33 3.63
N MET A 12 -10.95 1.14 2.58
CA MET A 12 -12.38 0.92 2.68
C MET A 12 -12.69 -0.36 3.46
N ASN A 13 -13.61 -0.27 4.43
CA ASN A 13 -14.01 -1.41 5.24
C ASN A 13 -14.98 -2.33 4.46
N PRO A 14 -15.17 -3.59 4.90
CA PRO A 14 -16.10 -4.54 4.26
C PRO A 14 -17.52 -4.00 4.02
N ASP A 15 -18.07 -3.26 4.97
CA ASP A 15 -19.44 -2.75 4.92
C ASP A 15 -19.57 -1.64 3.86
N GLU A 16 -18.60 -0.72 3.81
CA GLU A 16 -18.49 0.32 2.78
C GLU A 16 -18.33 -0.30 1.38
N VAL A 17 -17.51 -1.35 1.24
CA VAL A 17 -17.38 -2.07 -0.05
C VAL A 17 -18.71 -2.71 -0.43
N SER A 18 -19.41 -3.32 0.53
CA SER A 18 -20.70 -3.97 0.29
C SER A 18 -21.77 -2.97 -0.14
N GLU A 19 -21.83 -1.80 0.49
CA GLU A 19 -22.76 -0.72 0.17
C GLU A 19 -22.51 -0.17 -1.23
N ILE A 20 -21.25 0.13 -1.57
CA ILE A 20 -20.88 0.70 -2.87
C ILE A 20 -21.12 -0.29 -4.01
N LEU A 21 -20.87 -1.57 -3.79
CA LEU A 21 -21.06 -2.62 -4.79
C LEU A 21 -22.50 -3.18 -4.83
N GLY A 22 -23.37 -2.78 -3.89
CA GLY A 22 -24.75 -3.28 -3.80
C GLY A 22 -24.83 -4.78 -3.49
N LEU A 23 -23.94 -5.31 -2.66
CA LEU A 23 -23.88 -6.74 -2.34
C LEU A 23 -24.86 -7.09 -1.21
N GLU A 24 -25.72 -8.09 -1.44
CA GLU A 24 -26.62 -8.63 -0.41
C GLU A 24 -25.88 -9.48 0.64
N LYS A 25 -24.77 -10.11 0.24
CA LYS A 25 -23.94 -10.93 1.12
C LYS A 25 -22.47 -10.70 0.82
N PHE A 26 -21.69 -10.45 1.87
CA PHE A 26 -20.26 -10.19 1.77
C PHE A 26 -19.44 -11.38 2.28
N ASP A 27 -18.44 -11.78 1.50
CA ASP A 27 -17.46 -12.80 1.90
C ASP A 27 -16.16 -12.14 2.36
N TYR A 28 -15.87 -12.26 3.66
CA TYR A 28 -14.66 -11.72 4.27
C TYR A 28 -13.39 -12.30 3.68
N GLN A 29 -13.39 -13.57 3.25
CA GLN A 29 -12.21 -14.18 2.64
C GLN A 29 -11.88 -13.51 1.30
N SER A 30 -12.90 -13.23 0.49
CA SER A 30 -12.76 -12.49 -0.77
C SER A 30 -12.22 -11.08 -0.57
N TYR A 31 -12.65 -10.38 0.48
CA TYR A 31 -12.11 -9.07 0.84
C TYR A 31 -10.64 -9.13 1.24
N LEU A 32 -10.26 -10.07 2.10
CA LEU A 32 -8.86 -10.23 2.51
C LEU A 32 -7.96 -10.58 1.31
N LEU A 33 -8.44 -11.41 0.38
CA LEU A 33 -7.74 -11.68 -0.88
C LEU A 33 -7.62 -10.43 -1.75
N ALA A 34 -8.66 -9.59 -1.82
CA ALA A 34 -8.63 -8.33 -2.54
C ALA A 34 -7.63 -7.35 -1.93
N LEU A 35 -7.56 -7.25 -0.60
CA LEU A 35 -6.55 -6.44 0.10
C LEU A 35 -5.13 -6.88 -0.22
N LEU A 36 -4.85 -8.19 -0.27
CA LEU A 36 -3.52 -8.67 -0.65
C LEU A 36 -3.15 -8.26 -2.09
N ARG A 37 -4.10 -8.34 -3.03
CA ARG A 37 -3.91 -7.87 -4.41
C ARG A 37 -3.72 -6.34 -4.48
N LEU A 38 -4.41 -5.60 -3.62
CA LEU A 38 -4.23 -4.15 -3.52
C LEU A 38 -2.79 -3.83 -3.08
N VAL A 39 -2.20 -4.59 -2.15
CA VAL A 39 -0.80 -4.40 -1.77
C VAL A 39 0.15 -4.62 -2.96
N ASP A 40 -0.05 -5.69 -3.74
CA ASP A 40 0.76 -5.92 -4.94
C ASP A 40 0.70 -4.71 -5.89
N THR A 41 -0.50 -4.16 -6.08
CA THR A 41 -0.75 -2.98 -6.92
C THR A 41 -0.08 -1.72 -6.36
N ILE A 42 -0.15 -1.51 -5.04
CA ILE A 42 0.50 -0.37 -4.35
C ILE A 42 2.03 -0.41 -4.54
N VAL A 43 2.64 -1.58 -4.39
CA VAL A 43 4.10 -1.76 -4.52
C VAL A 43 4.54 -1.46 -5.96
N GLU A 44 3.78 -1.97 -6.93
CA GLU A 44 4.09 -1.73 -8.34
C GLU A 44 3.90 -0.26 -8.71
N TYR A 45 2.77 0.34 -8.33
CA TYR A 45 2.53 1.77 -8.49
C TYR A 45 3.65 2.63 -7.90
N THR A 46 4.09 2.31 -6.67
CA THR A 46 5.21 3.01 -6.02
C THR A 46 6.49 2.89 -6.84
N THR A 47 6.79 1.70 -7.34
CA THR A 47 8.01 1.46 -8.12
C THR A 47 7.97 2.24 -9.44
N THR A 48 6.86 2.17 -10.17
CA THR A 48 6.67 2.89 -11.44
C THR A 48 6.78 4.39 -11.23
N THR A 49 6.14 4.96 -10.20
CA THR A 49 6.22 6.39 -9.91
C THR A 49 7.65 6.81 -9.59
N VAL A 50 8.37 6.06 -8.74
CA VAL A 50 9.77 6.38 -8.40
C VAL A 50 10.69 6.31 -9.62
N ILE A 51 10.53 5.30 -10.48
CA ILE A 51 11.30 5.16 -11.71
C ILE A 51 11.04 6.34 -12.65
N ASN A 52 9.77 6.63 -12.94
CA ASN A 52 9.40 7.72 -13.84
C ASN A 52 9.95 9.06 -13.35
N GLU A 53 9.90 9.31 -12.04
CA GLU A 53 10.48 10.52 -11.47
C GLU A 53 12.00 10.54 -11.54
N SER A 54 12.67 9.41 -11.32
CA SER A 54 14.13 9.33 -11.43
C SER A 54 14.64 9.52 -12.86
N VAL A 55 13.86 9.17 -13.87
CA VAL A 55 14.21 9.33 -15.30
C VAL A 55 13.88 10.74 -15.78
N GLY A 56 12.80 11.35 -15.28
CA GLY A 56 12.36 12.70 -15.67
C GLY A 56 13.04 13.85 -14.93
N SER A 57 13.54 13.62 -13.70
CA SER A 57 14.08 14.68 -12.85
C SER A 57 15.60 14.62 -12.72
N THR A 58 16.29 15.73 -13.03
CA THR A 58 17.73 15.93 -12.84
C THR A 58 18.12 16.15 -11.37
N GLY A 59 17.73 15.21 -10.49
CA GLY A 59 18.14 15.21 -9.07
C GLY A 59 17.42 16.23 -8.17
N SER A 60 16.33 16.84 -8.65
CA SER A 60 15.51 17.72 -7.82
C SER A 60 14.53 16.94 -6.94
N LYS A 61 14.44 17.36 -5.69
CA LYS A 61 13.43 16.96 -4.71
C LYS A 61 12.01 17.03 -5.32
N SER A 62 11.35 15.89 -5.45
CA SER A 62 9.99 15.79 -6.00
C SER A 62 8.98 15.45 -4.90
N PRO A 63 7.82 16.13 -4.84
CA PRO A 63 6.71 15.74 -3.94
C PRO A 63 6.29 14.29 -4.13
N ASN A 64 6.47 13.75 -5.35
CA ASN A 64 6.05 12.40 -5.71
C ASN A 64 6.88 11.31 -4.99
N TYR A 65 8.09 11.59 -4.54
CA TYR A 65 8.85 10.63 -3.71
C TYR A 65 8.23 10.39 -2.33
N THR A 66 7.39 11.32 -1.86
CA THR A 66 6.67 11.19 -0.58
C THR A 66 5.67 10.01 -0.62
N ILE A 67 5.19 9.63 -1.80
CA ILE A 67 4.24 8.51 -1.95
C ILE A 67 4.83 7.18 -1.44
N SER A 68 6.15 7.01 -1.53
CA SER A 68 6.83 5.80 -1.08
C SER A 68 6.72 5.63 0.45
N ILE A 69 6.75 6.74 1.20
CA ILE A 69 6.55 6.72 2.66
C ILE A 69 5.10 6.35 2.99
N ILE A 70 4.15 7.03 2.34
CA ILE A 70 2.71 6.81 2.56
C ILE A 70 2.37 5.34 2.29
N ASN A 71 2.80 4.81 1.13
CA ASN A 71 2.53 3.44 0.75
C ASN A 71 3.24 2.42 1.65
N SER A 72 4.46 2.70 2.11
CA SER A 72 5.16 1.87 3.10
C SER A 72 4.38 1.80 4.42
N GLN A 73 3.85 2.93 4.91
CA GLN A 73 3.02 2.97 6.13
C GLN A 73 1.71 2.19 5.96
N ILE A 74 1.01 2.34 4.83
CA ILE A 74 -0.23 1.59 4.53
C ILE A 74 0.05 0.07 4.53
N VAL A 75 1.09 -0.36 3.82
CA VAL A 75 1.44 -1.78 3.73
C VAL A 75 1.88 -2.33 5.09
N SER A 76 2.57 -1.53 5.92
CA SER A 76 2.92 -1.92 7.28
C SER A 76 1.69 -2.07 8.18
N LYS A 77 0.73 -1.12 8.14
CA LYS A 77 -0.55 -1.22 8.85
C LYS A 77 -1.30 -2.49 8.45
N LEU A 78 -1.38 -2.78 7.15
CA LEU A 78 -2.00 -4.01 6.63
C LEU A 78 -1.28 -5.27 7.10
N GLN A 79 0.04 -5.31 7.03
CA GLN A 79 0.82 -6.46 7.49
C GLN A 79 0.57 -6.77 8.96
N ASN A 80 0.51 -5.75 9.82
CA ASN A 80 0.17 -5.91 11.23
C ASN A 80 -1.26 -6.42 11.40
N GLY A 81 -2.22 -5.90 10.62
CA GLY A 81 -3.60 -6.39 10.61
C GLY A 81 -3.71 -7.88 10.27
N PHE A 82 -3.01 -8.34 9.21
CA PHE A 82 -2.98 -9.75 8.85
C PHE A 82 -2.29 -10.65 9.89
N GLN A 83 -1.31 -10.12 10.63
CA GLN A 83 -0.70 -10.86 11.75
C GLN A 83 -1.69 -11.12 12.89
N LEU A 84 -2.62 -10.19 13.13
CA LEU A 84 -3.65 -10.34 14.16
C LEU A 84 -4.71 -11.39 13.81
N LEU A 85 -4.92 -11.70 12.53
CA LEU A 85 -5.93 -12.65 12.08
C LEU A 85 -5.58 -14.12 12.35
N ASP A 86 -4.36 -14.41 12.81
CA ASP A 86 -3.86 -15.77 13.12
C ASP A 86 -4.28 -16.83 12.07
N LEU A 87 -4.06 -16.49 10.78
CA LEU A 87 -4.51 -17.32 9.66
C LEU A 87 -3.88 -18.71 9.73
N LYS A 88 -4.74 -19.74 9.74
CA LYS A 88 -4.34 -21.15 9.65
C LYS A 88 -3.93 -21.50 8.22
N ASN A 89 -3.39 -22.71 8.01
CA ASN A 89 -2.88 -23.20 6.71
C ASN A 89 -3.95 -23.28 5.60
N ASP A 90 -4.34 -22.14 5.06
CA ASP A 90 -5.30 -21.99 3.97
C ASP A 90 -4.69 -21.25 2.76
N ALA A 91 -5.48 -21.07 1.70
CA ALA A 91 -5.03 -20.38 0.50
C ALA A 91 -4.72 -18.89 0.73
N LEU A 92 -5.34 -18.27 1.73
CA LEU A 92 -5.10 -16.88 2.11
C LEU A 92 -3.74 -16.75 2.78
N ARG A 93 -3.36 -17.70 3.64
CA ARG A 93 -2.04 -17.75 4.28
C ARG A 93 -0.90 -17.77 3.26
N LYS A 94 -1.00 -18.62 2.23
CA LYS A 94 0.02 -18.69 1.16
C LYS A 94 0.22 -17.36 0.45
N ARG A 95 -0.85 -16.59 0.24
CA ARG A 95 -0.76 -15.25 -0.36
C ARG A 95 -0.28 -14.19 0.63
N TYR A 96 -0.68 -14.30 1.89
CA TYR A 96 -0.16 -13.44 2.94
C TYR A 96 1.35 -13.60 3.12
N ASP A 97 1.90 -14.81 2.99
CA ASP A 97 3.34 -15.04 3.14
C ASP A 97 4.17 -14.24 2.10
N SER A 98 3.61 -13.90 0.93
CA SER A 98 4.29 -13.02 -0.03
C SER A 98 4.30 -11.54 0.35
N LEU A 99 3.41 -11.11 1.27
CA LEU A 99 3.32 -9.73 1.75
C LEU A 99 4.64 -9.24 2.39
N LYS A 100 5.39 -10.15 3.03
CA LYS A 100 6.70 -9.84 3.60
C LYS A 100 7.66 -9.29 2.55
N TYR A 101 7.68 -9.86 1.35
CA TYR A 101 8.57 -9.41 0.27
C TYR A 101 8.15 -8.03 -0.27
N ASN A 102 6.85 -7.78 -0.37
CA ASN A 102 6.29 -6.48 -0.75
C ASN A 102 6.69 -5.38 0.24
N SER A 103 6.55 -5.66 1.54
CA SER A 103 6.97 -4.78 2.64
C SER A 103 8.48 -4.48 2.59
N GLN A 104 9.31 -5.52 2.38
CA GLN A 104 10.76 -5.35 2.22
C GLN A 104 11.13 -4.50 1.01
N ARG A 105 10.45 -4.70 -0.14
CA ARG A 105 10.68 -3.90 -1.36
C ARG A 105 10.36 -2.43 -1.13
N LEU A 106 9.23 -2.10 -0.50
CA LEU A 106 8.88 -0.72 -0.17
C LEU A 106 9.88 -0.08 0.81
N ASN A 107 10.29 -0.81 1.85
CA ASN A 107 11.28 -0.32 2.81
C ASN A 107 12.62 -0.01 2.13
N LYS A 108 13.04 -0.84 1.17
CA LYS A 108 14.26 -0.59 0.39
C LYS A 108 14.13 0.68 -0.47
N ILE A 109 12.99 0.87 -1.14
CA ILE A 109 12.73 2.09 -1.93
C ILE A 109 12.79 3.33 -1.03
N VAL A 110 12.09 3.32 0.10
CA VAL A 110 12.09 4.44 1.06
C VAL A 110 13.51 4.72 1.57
N TYR A 111 14.26 3.66 1.89
CA TYR A 111 15.65 3.78 2.34
C TYR A 111 16.54 4.44 1.27
N ASP A 112 16.48 3.95 0.02
CA ASP A 112 17.29 4.47 -1.09
C ASP A 112 16.98 5.95 -1.38
N LEU A 113 15.70 6.35 -1.32
CA LEU A 113 15.26 7.74 -1.50
C LEU A 113 15.68 8.63 -0.33
N SER A 114 15.60 8.11 0.90
CA SER A 114 16.00 8.83 2.12
C SER A 114 17.50 9.08 2.15
N LEU A 115 18.31 8.07 1.79
CA LEU A 115 19.77 8.17 1.73
C LEU A 115 20.24 9.25 0.74
N ARG A 116 19.46 9.46 -0.34
CA ARG A 116 19.71 10.48 -1.37
C ARG A 116 19.10 11.85 -1.06
N ASN A 117 18.43 12.01 0.10
CA ASN A 117 17.73 13.24 0.48
C ASN A 117 16.67 13.70 -0.54
N LEU A 118 16.03 12.75 -1.23
CA LEU A 118 15.03 13.04 -2.27
C LEU A 118 13.62 13.26 -1.72
N ILE A 119 13.37 12.86 -0.48
CA ILE A 119 12.08 13.00 0.19
C ILE A 119 12.02 14.39 0.84
N VAL A 120 10.98 15.15 0.50
CA VAL A 120 10.82 16.57 0.88
C VAL A 120 9.94 16.75 2.11
N THR A 121 8.97 15.85 2.30
CA THR A 121 7.92 15.96 3.32
C THR A 121 7.73 14.61 4.01
N LYS A 122 7.51 14.59 5.33
CA LYS A 122 7.01 13.38 6.01
C LYS A 122 5.55 13.19 5.59
N GLY A 123 5.30 12.27 4.66
CA GLY A 123 3.94 11.81 4.40
C GLY A 123 3.43 11.08 5.63
N GLU A 124 2.29 11.49 6.16
CA GLU A 124 1.61 10.82 7.26
C GLU A 124 0.30 10.24 6.74
N VAL A 125 0.10 8.94 7.00
CA VAL A 125 -1.19 8.28 6.79
C VAL A 125 -2.07 8.59 7.99
N VAL A 126 -3.22 9.23 7.73
CA VAL A 126 -4.27 9.50 8.73
C VAL A 126 -4.75 8.21 9.39
#